data_AF-A0A5B0QCW3-F1
#
_entry.id   AF-A0A5B0QCW3-F1
#
_cell.length_a   1.000
_cell.length_b   1.000
_cell.length_c   1.000
_cell.angle_alpha   90.00
_cell.angle_beta   90.00
_cell.angle_gamma   90.00
#
_symmetry.space_group_name_H-M   'P 1'
#
loop_
_entity.id
_entity.type
_entity.pdbx_description
1 polymer ?
#
loop_
_entity_poly.entity_id
_entity_poly.type
_entity_poly.pdbx_seq_one_letter_code
_entity_poly.pdbx_strand_id
1 'polypeptide(L)'
;MMGCVGTNDPQLFLDIHPPHAAPHEPAIHIFIFQHLYAALRSSTSCSAGRSVLEDLKHCGAEYIHAYCVDNCLVKVADQIFLGYCIGKKTPCSVKVVLKSQSNESVGVLSLKNKQWSVVEYSEVPESVAPSWAENGGLKLKSANIANHFYSLKFLESIDPAKFQPNGIKLELFIFDVFPFVDSLSLLEVDRIKEFSVLKNAPNTGTDDPQTSRQDLLAQQKRWLKAAGCQFSKPDLEVKLIALVTYAGKGLECVKGKTISQSVYIKSKDELEIL
;
A
#
# COMPACT_ATOMS: atom_id res chain seq x y z
N MET A 1 10.88 -16.86 17.24
CA MET A 1 10.72 -15.82 18.28
C MET A 1 11.99 -14.99 18.24
N MET A 2 11.91 -13.74 17.82
CA MET A 2 13.08 -12.89 17.60
C MET A 2 12.87 -11.61 18.41
N GLY A 3 13.78 -11.33 19.35
CA GLY A 3 13.70 -10.15 20.23
C GLY A 3 14.68 -9.06 19.82
N CYS A 4 14.48 -7.87 20.37
CA CYS A 4 15.32 -6.68 20.12
C CYS A 4 16.69 -6.86 20.80
N VAL A 5 17.77 -6.41 20.14
CA VAL A 5 19.16 -6.54 20.63
C VAL A 5 19.80 -5.16 20.73
N GLY A 6 20.46 -4.85 21.85
CA GLY A 6 21.06 -3.53 22.12
C GLY A 6 22.34 -3.23 21.35
N THR A 7 22.62 -1.93 21.17
CA THR A 7 23.78 -1.40 20.44
C THR A 7 25.14 -1.70 21.08
N ASN A 8 25.18 -1.96 22.39
CA ASN A 8 26.43 -2.06 23.16
C ASN A 8 26.57 -3.37 23.97
N ASP A 9 25.58 -4.27 23.92
CA ASP A 9 25.60 -5.59 24.56
C ASP A 9 24.63 -6.51 23.80
N PRO A 10 25.05 -7.67 23.26
CA PRO A 10 24.21 -8.56 22.45
C PRO A 10 23.15 -9.34 23.25
N GLN A 11 22.71 -8.85 24.42
CA GLN A 11 21.60 -9.43 25.15
C GLN A 11 20.24 -8.99 24.55
N LEU A 12 19.31 -9.95 24.44
CA LEU A 12 17.91 -9.67 24.11
C LEU A 12 17.32 -8.75 25.19
N PHE A 13 16.70 -7.64 24.80
CA PHE A 13 15.93 -6.82 25.73
C PHE A 13 14.69 -7.59 26.22
N LEU A 14 14.64 -7.84 27.52
CA LEU A 14 13.38 -7.91 28.27
C LEU A 14 13.14 -6.49 28.80
N ASP A 15 12.19 -5.76 28.23
CA ASP A 15 11.92 -4.38 28.65
C ASP A 15 11.55 -4.31 30.13
N ILE A 16 12.05 -3.29 30.81
CA ILE A 16 11.88 -3.07 32.25
C ILE A 16 10.42 -2.65 32.50
N HIS A 17 9.63 -3.54 33.11
CA HIS A 17 8.22 -3.31 33.39
C HIS A 17 7.97 -2.16 34.42
N PRO A 18 6.82 -1.45 34.35
CA PRO A 18 6.29 -0.71 35.50
C PRO A 18 6.05 -1.68 36.68
N PRO A 19 6.05 -1.21 37.95
CA PRO A 19 6.29 -2.05 39.14
C PRO A 19 5.25 -3.15 39.48
N HIS A 20 4.33 -3.51 38.58
CA HIS A 20 3.28 -4.51 38.85
C HIS A 20 2.94 -5.49 37.69
N ALA A 21 3.78 -5.66 36.66
CA ALA A 21 3.53 -6.67 35.61
C ALA A 21 4.38 -7.95 35.82
N ALA A 22 3.79 -9.12 35.58
CA ALA A 22 4.39 -10.44 35.79
C ALA A 22 5.62 -10.69 34.87
N PRO A 23 6.68 -11.38 35.33
CA PRO A 23 8.03 -11.26 34.75
C PRO A 23 8.38 -12.20 33.58
N HIS A 24 7.44 -12.69 32.76
CA HIS A 24 7.76 -13.80 31.82
C HIS A 24 7.24 -13.72 30.37
N GLU A 25 6.78 -12.58 29.86
CA GLU A 25 6.49 -12.45 28.42
C GLU A 25 7.52 -11.55 27.72
N PRO A 26 8.33 -12.09 26.77
CA PRO A 26 9.12 -11.23 25.90
C PRO A 26 8.17 -10.37 25.06
N ALA A 27 8.43 -9.06 25.01
CA ALA A 27 7.69 -8.16 24.14
C ALA A 27 7.88 -8.57 22.67
N ILE A 28 6.89 -9.26 22.10
CA ILE A 28 6.84 -9.59 20.67
C ILE A 28 6.30 -8.35 19.96
N HIS A 29 7.20 -7.50 19.46
CA HIS A 29 6.81 -6.52 18.45
C HIS A 29 6.50 -7.28 17.16
N ILE A 30 5.25 -7.19 16.68
CA ILE A 30 4.88 -7.71 15.37
C ILE A 30 5.57 -6.84 14.33
N PHE A 31 6.71 -7.30 13.82
CA PHE A 31 7.39 -6.68 12.68
C PHE A 31 6.64 -7.09 11.41
N ILE A 32 5.66 -6.27 11.02
CA ILE A 32 4.58 -6.60 10.06
C ILE A 32 5.10 -6.99 8.67
N PHE A 33 6.25 -6.46 8.23
CA PHE A 33 6.76 -6.72 6.89
C PHE A 33 7.84 -7.80 6.84
N GLN A 34 8.51 -8.06 7.98
CA GLN A 34 9.61 -9.03 8.08
C GLN A 34 9.17 -10.47 7.84
N HIS A 35 7.89 -10.74 8.07
CA HIS A 35 7.35 -12.08 8.08
C HIS A 35 6.68 -12.47 6.77
N LEU A 36 6.46 -11.58 5.80
CA LEU A 36 5.67 -11.96 4.62
C LEU A 36 6.33 -13.14 3.88
N TYR A 37 7.61 -13.04 3.51
CA TYR A 37 8.28 -14.08 2.73
C TYR A 37 8.48 -15.39 3.49
N ALA A 38 8.72 -15.31 4.80
CA ALA A 38 8.85 -16.46 5.68
C ALA A 38 7.47 -17.12 5.96
N ALA A 39 6.45 -16.32 6.29
CA ALA A 39 5.08 -16.77 6.50
C ALA A 39 4.47 -17.37 5.24
N LEU A 40 4.81 -16.83 4.06
CA LEU A 40 4.42 -17.37 2.77
C LEU A 40 4.88 -18.82 2.57
N ARG A 41 5.97 -19.24 3.24
CA ARG A 41 6.56 -20.59 3.19
C ARG A 41 6.28 -21.43 4.42
N SER A 42 5.67 -20.85 5.46
CA SER A 42 5.36 -21.57 6.68
C SER A 42 4.15 -22.45 6.48
N SER A 43 4.27 -23.75 6.72
CA SER A 43 3.16 -24.72 6.71
C SER A 43 2.33 -24.69 8.00
N THR A 44 2.78 -23.96 9.02
CA THR A 44 2.14 -23.89 10.34
C THR A 44 0.86 -23.03 10.38
N SER A 45 0.52 -22.34 9.30
CA SER A 45 -0.57 -21.35 9.25
C SER A 45 -1.82 -21.79 8.46
N CYS A 46 -1.81 -22.93 7.77
CA CYS A 46 -2.93 -23.32 6.87
C CYS A 46 -3.50 -24.72 7.20
N SER A 47 -4.82 -24.85 6.99
CA SER A 47 -5.68 -25.97 7.43
C SER A 47 -5.40 -27.33 6.78
N ALA A 48 -4.43 -27.42 5.86
CA ALA A 48 -4.07 -28.64 5.12
C ALA A 48 -2.56 -28.98 5.15
N GLY A 49 -1.77 -28.32 6.01
CA GLY A 49 -0.32 -28.57 6.11
C GLY A 49 0.52 -28.03 4.93
N ARG A 50 -0.09 -27.26 4.03
CA ARG A 50 0.56 -26.52 2.95
C ARG A 50 0.94 -25.12 3.42
N SER A 51 1.98 -24.54 2.86
CA SER A 51 2.29 -23.11 2.98
C SER A 51 1.37 -22.27 2.10
N VAL A 52 1.31 -20.95 2.35
CA VAL A 52 0.51 -20.02 1.52
C VAL A 52 0.95 -20.04 0.05
N LEU A 53 2.25 -20.16 -0.24
CA LEU A 53 2.74 -20.28 -1.62
C LEU A 53 2.26 -21.55 -2.30
N GLU A 54 2.26 -22.68 -1.58
CA GLU A 54 1.75 -23.95 -2.10
C GLU A 54 0.23 -23.90 -2.33
N ASP A 55 -0.52 -23.25 -1.44
CA ASP A 55 -1.96 -23.03 -1.61
C ASP A 55 -2.24 -22.11 -2.81
N LEU A 56 -1.52 -21.00 -2.98
CA LEU A 56 -1.64 -20.12 -4.14
C LEU A 56 -1.35 -20.88 -5.45
N LYS A 57 -0.28 -21.68 -5.46
CA LYS A 57 0.08 -22.52 -6.60
C LYS A 57 -1.00 -23.56 -6.91
N HIS A 58 -1.52 -24.21 -5.90
CA HIS A 58 -2.57 -25.22 -6.04
C HIS A 58 -3.88 -24.61 -6.57
N CYS A 59 -4.20 -23.39 -6.16
CA CYS A 59 -5.34 -22.62 -6.68
C CYS A 59 -5.11 -22.07 -8.10
N GLY A 60 -3.94 -22.30 -8.69
CA GLY A 60 -3.60 -21.81 -10.04
C GLY A 60 -3.29 -20.32 -10.11
N ALA A 61 -2.99 -19.66 -8.98
CA ALA A 61 -2.62 -18.26 -8.98
C ALA A 61 -1.24 -18.06 -9.62
N GLU A 62 -1.15 -17.21 -10.63
CA GLU A 62 0.12 -16.87 -11.29
C GLU A 62 0.74 -15.58 -10.75
N TYR A 63 -0.09 -14.71 -10.18
CA TYR A 63 0.28 -13.35 -9.79
C TYR A 63 -0.34 -12.98 -8.45
N ILE A 64 0.38 -12.19 -7.67
CA ILE A 64 -0.01 -11.70 -6.36
C ILE A 64 -0.03 -10.17 -6.42
N HIS A 65 -1.14 -9.58 -5.98
CA HIS A 65 -1.24 -8.14 -5.73
C HIS A 65 -1.22 -7.91 -4.22
N ALA A 66 -0.10 -7.41 -3.72
CA ALA A 66 0.08 -7.04 -2.31
C ALA A 66 -0.20 -5.54 -2.14
N TYR A 67 -0.90 -5.19 -1.05
CA TYR A 67 -1.23 -3.81 -0.75
C TYR A 67 -1.29 -3.55 0.76
N CYS A 68 -1.14 -2.30 1.18
CA CYS A 68 -1.27 -1.91 2.58
C CYS A 68 -2.74 -1.67 2.98
N VAL A 69 -3.13 -2.16 4.16
CA VAL A 69 -4.50 -2.09 4.68
C VAL A 69 -4.93 -0.67 5.08
N ASP A 70 -3.98 0.23 5.33
CA ASP A 70 -4.22 1.60 5.78
C ASP A 70 -4.74 2.55 4.69
N ASN A 71 -4.66 2.16 3.41
CA ASN A 71 -5.06 3.00 2.30
C ASN A 71 -6.55 2.82 1.95
N CYS A 72 -7.40 3.81 2.27
CA CYS A 72 -8.84 3.73 2.04
C CYS A 72 -9.25 3.85 0.56
N LEU A 73 -8.34 4.29 -0.32
CA LEU A 73 -8.55 4.41 -1.77
C LEU A 73 -7.94 3.26 -2.56
N VAL A 74 -7.42 2.23 -1.88
CA VAL A 74 -6.76 1.11 -2.56
C VAL A 74 -7.71 0.40 -3.52
N LYS A 75 -7.28 0.26 -4.78
CA LYS A 75 -7.95 -0.56 -5.78
C LYS A 75 -7.51 -2.01 -5.64
N VAL A 76 -8.19 -2.75 -4.77
CA VAL A 76 -7.92 -4.19 -4.56
C VAL A 76 -8.11 -4.94 -5.88
N ALA A 77 -7.11 -5.72 -6.27
CA ALA A 77 -7.05 -6.45 -7.53
C ALA A 77 -7.25 -5.55 -8.79
N ASP A 78 -6.57 -4.41 -8.84
CA ASP A 78 -6.67 -3.47 -9.96
C ASP A 78 -6.26 -4.10 -11.30
N GLN A 79 -7.25 -4.32 -12.16
CA GLN A 79 -7.10 -4.94 -13.47
C GLN A 79 -6.18 -4.15 -14.40
N ILE A 80 -6.14 -2.81 -14.28
CA ILE A 80 -5.25 -1.97 -15.10
C ILE A 80 -3.81 -2.21 -14.69
N PHE A 81 -3.55 -2.25 -13.39
CA PHE A 81 -2.21 -2.52 -12.87
C PHE A 81 -1.75 -3.94 -13.17
N LEU A 82 -2.60 -4.94 -12.94
CA LEU A 82 -2.29 -6.33 -13.26
C LEU A 82 -1.99 -6.49 -14.76
N GLY A 83 -2.86 -5.94 -15.63
CA GLY A 83 -2.67 -5.98 -17.08
C GLY A 83 -1.39 -5.28 -17.54
N TYR A 84 -1.06 -4.14 -16.92
CA TYR A 84 0.21 -3.43 -17.16
C TYR A 84 1.42 -4.32 -16.81
N CYS A 85 1.42 -4.94 -15.63
CA CYS A 85 2.54 -5.77 -15.17
C CYS A 85 2.73 -7.02 -16.05
N ILE A 86 1.62 -7.69 -16.39
CA ILE A 86 1.61 -8.87 -17.27
C ILE A 86 2.13 -8.49 -18.66
N GLY A 87 1.64 -7.38 -19.23
CA GLY A 87 2.08 -6.88 -20.53
C GLY A 87 3.56 -6.50 -20.57
N LYS A 88 4.09 -5.96 -19.46
CA LYS A 88 5.52 -5.66 -19.29
C LYS A 88 6.39 -6.89 -19.06
N LYS A 89 5.79 -8.04 -18.72
CA LYS A 89 6.49 -9.30 -18.41
C LYS A 89 7.52 -9.15 -17.29
N THR A 90 7.26 -8.28 -16.31
CA THR A 90 8.18 -8.07 -15.18
C THR A 90 7.83 -8.98 -14.00
N PRO A 91 8.83 -9.56 -13.31
CA PRO A 91 8.61 -10.43 -12.16
C PRO A 91 8.03 -9.69 -10.94
N CYS A 92 8.31 -8.39 -10.84
CA CYS A 92 7.83 -7.49 -9.80
C CYS A 92 7.44 -6.14 -10.41
N SER A 93 6.47 -5.46 -9.81
CA SER A 93 6.14 -4.07 -10.15
C SER A 93 5.57 -3.34 -8.95
N VAL A 94 5.60 -2.02 -9.01
CA VAL A 94 5.19 -1.14 -7.92
C VAL A 94 4.36 0.02 -8.45
N LYS A 95 3.23 0.30 -7.80
CA LYS A 95 2.54 1.56 -8.00
C LYS A 95 3.22 2.66 -7.21
N VAL A 96 3.28 3.83 -7.83
CA VAL A 96 3.79 5.03 -7.21
C VAL A 96 2.85 6.20 -7.42
N VAL A 97 2.90 7.16 -6.51
CA VAL A 97 2.34 8.49 -6.72
C VAL A 97 3.47 9.50 -6.84
N LEU A 98 3.22 10.63 -7.48
CA LEU A 98 4.15 11.75 -7.43
C LEU A 98 4.15 12.35 -6.04
N LYS A 99 5.34 12.59 -5.49
CA LYS A 99 5.52 13.46 -4.31
C LYS A 99 5.02 14.86 -4.64
N SER A 100 4.16 15.38 -3.78
CA SER A 100 3.68 16.77 -3.90
C SER A 100 4.67 17.76 -3.29
N GLN A 101 5.46 17.31 -2.31
CA GLN A 101 6.43 18.12 -1.57
C GLN A 101 7.70 17.30 -1.28
N SER A 102 8.85 17.96 -1.19
CA SER A 102 10.14 17.29 -0.94
C SER A 102 10.19 16.63 0.44
N ASN A 103 9.56 17.23 1.44
CA ASN A 103 9.53 16.80 2.84
C ASN A 103 8.42 15.80 3.18
N GLU A 104 7.67 15.28 2.20
CA GLU A 104 6.66 14.25 2.45
C GLU A 104 7.33 12.96 2.99
N SER A 105 6.84 12.47 4.12
CA SER A 105 7.31 11.28 4.85
C SER A 105 6.91 9.97 4.15
N VAL A 106 7.46 9.76 2.96
CA VAL A 106 7.21 8.59 2.14
C VAL A 106 8.51 8.09 1.52
N GLY A 107 8.72 6.77 1.55
CA GLY A 107 9.82 6.12 0.87
C GLY A 107 9.75 6.34 -0.64
N VAL A 108 10.89 6.57 -1.27
CA VAL A 108 11.00 6.84 -2.71
C VAL A 108 11.77 5.73 -3.41
N LEU A 109 11.31 5.34 -4.60
CA LEU A 109 12.07 4.42 -5.43
C LEU A 109 13.34 5.09 -5.95
N SER A 110 14.45 4.35 -5.87
CA SER A 110 15.75 4.76 -6.37
C SER A 110 16.42 3.61 -7.11
N LEU A 111 17.24 3.96 -8.10
CA LEU A 111 18.08 3.02 -8.83
C LEU A 111 19.54 3.37 -8.53
N LYS A 112 20.21 2.55 -7.73
CA LYS A 112 21.62 2.71 -7.37
C LYS A 112 22.41 1.50 -7.85
N ASN A 113 23.50 1.71 -8.58
CA ASN A 113 24.34 0.62 -9.12
C ASN A 113 23.55 -0.43 -9.92
N LYS A 114 22.55 0.00 -10.70
CA LYS A 114 21.61 -0.86 -11.45
C LYS A 114 20.70 -1.76 -10.60
N GLN A 115 20.65 -1.54 -9.28
CA GLN A 115 19.75 -2.23 -8.36
C GLN A 115 18.67 -1.28 -7.87
N TRP A 116 17.42 -1.76 -7.90
CA TRP A 116 16.27 -1.01 -7.41
C TRP A 116 16.18 -1.14 -5.90
N SER A 117 15.92 -0.03 -5.21
CA SER A 117 15.61 -0.01 -3.78
C SER A 117 14.58 1.06 -3.48
N VAL A 118 13.98 0.99 -2.30
CA VAL A 118 13.25 2.11 -1.70
C VAL A 118 14.22 2.78 -0.73
N VAL A 119 14.35 4.10 -0.84
CA VAL A 119 15.07 4.93 0.14
C VAL A 119 14.03 5.55 1.04
N GLU A 120 14.08 5.21 2.32
CA GLU A 120 13.18 5.79 3.31
C GLU A 120 13.48 7.26 3.54
N TYR A 121 12.46 8.05 3.89
CA TYR A 121 12.61 9.50 4.02
C TYR A 121 13.68 9.90 5.06
N SER A 122 13.85 9.10 6.11
CA SER A 122 14.86 9.28 7.15
C SER A 122 16.29 9.01 6.67
N GLU A 123 16.45 8.31 5.55
CA GLU A 123 17.74 7.94 4.96
C GLU A 123 18.13 8.85 3.79
N VAL A 124 17.22 9.72 3.31
CA VAL A 124 17.52 10.69 2.26
C VAL A 124 18.32 11.84 2.86
N PRO A 125 19.56 12.11 2.41
CA PRO A 125 20.32 13.26 2.88
C PRO A 125 19.61 14.57 2.53
N GLU A 126 19.61 15.54 3.46
CA GLU A 126 19.02 16.87 3.23
C GLU A 126 19.60 17.59 2.00
N SER A 127 20.83 17.26 1.59
CA SER A 127 21.47 17.79 0.38
C SER A 127 20.87 17.27 -0.93
N VAL A 128 20.12 16.16 -0.89
CA VAL A 128 19.53 15.50 -2.06
C VAL A 128 18.00 15.64 -2.08
N ALA A 129 17.35 15.76 -0.92
CA ALA A 129 15.91 15.91 -0.80
C ALA A 129 15.29 17.09 -1.60
N PRO A 130 15.91 18.30 -1.65
CA PRO A 130 15.40 19.41 -2.45
C PRO A 130 15.96 19.42 -3.88
N SER A 131 16.58 18.33 -4.35
CA SER A 131 17.18 18.33 -5.69
C SER A 131 16.10 18.32 -6.77
N TRP A 132 16.02 19.43 -7.49
CA TRP A 132 15.16 19.61 -8.65
C TRP A 132 15.85 19.03 -9.90
N ALA A 133 15.10 18.33 -10.73
CA ALA A 133 15.48 17.98 -12.09
C ALA A 133 15.44 19.23 -12.96
N GLU A 134 16.12 19.20 -14.10
CA GLU A 134 16.22 20.34 -15.04
C GLU A 134 14.84 20.81 -15.55
N ASN A 135 13.84 19.94 -15.51
CA ASN A 135 12.46 20.24 -15.88
C ASN A 135 11.61 20.86 -14.76
N GLY A 136 12.20 21.21 -13.61
CA GLY A 136 11.50 21.79 -12.46
C GLY A 136 10.71 20.79 -11.60
N GLY A 137 10.80 19.49 -11.86
CA GLY A 137 10.25 18.44 -10.99
C GLY A 137 11.25 17.94 -9.93
N LEU A 138 10.80 17.19 -8.92
CA LEU A 138 11.71 16.54 -7.96
C LEU A 138 12.48 15.39 -8.63
N LYS A 139 13.79 15.25 -8.35
CA LYS A 139 14.56 14.08 -8.81
C LYS A 139 14.05 12.78 -8.17
N LEU A 140 13.74 12.82 -6.88
CA LEU A 140 13.14 11.71 -6.13
C LEU A 140 11.64 11.94 -5.99
N LYS A 141 10.88 11.63 -7.05
CA LYS A 141 9.44 11.91 -7.13
C LYS A 141 8.53 10.69 -6.98
N SER A 142 9.05 9.48 -7.21
CA SER A 142 8.27 8.24 -7.26
C SER A 142 8.06 7.68 -5.85
N ALA A 143 7.02 8.16 -5.16
CA ALA A 143 6.67 7.72 -3.82
C ALA A 143 6.06 6.31 -3.84
N ASN A 144 6.63 5.40 -3.05
CA ASN A 144 6.12 4.04 -2.87
C ASN A 144 4.83 4.07 -2.03
N ILE A 145 3.71 3.64 -2.62
CA ILE A 145 2.41 3.58 -1.92
C ILE A 145 2.08 2.19 -1.37
N ALA A 146 3.12 1.33 -1.21
CA ALA A 146 2.99 -0.04 -0.71
C ALA A 146 1.92 -0.85 -1.46
N ASN A 147 1.92 -0.74 -2.79
CA ASN A 147 1.03 -1.47 -3.67
C ASN A 147 1.88 -2.13 -4.77
N HIS A 148 2.02 -3.44 -4.67
CA HIS A 148 3.03 -4.23 -5.38
C HIS A 148 2.40 -5.41 -6.12
N PHE A 149 3.01 -5.74 -7.24
CA PHE A 149 2.72 -6.92 -8.03
C PHE A 149 3.92 -7.86 -7.95
N TYR A 150 3.66 -9.14 -7.76
CA TYR A 150 4.66 -10.19 -7.84
C TYR A 150 4.17 -11.34 -8.70
N SER A 151 5.03 -11.87 -9.56
CA SER A 151 4.80 -13.19 -10.14
C SER A 151 5.03 -14.26 -9.07
N LEU A 152 4.21 -15.31 -9.06
CA LEU A 152 4.39 -16.43 -8.13
C LEU A 152 5.78 -17.07 -8.31
N LYS A 153 6.24 -17.22 -9.56
CA LYS A 153 7.57 -17.74 -9.89
C LYS A 153 8.70 -16.94 -9.25
N PHE A 154 8.58 -15.61 -9.25
CA PHE A 154 9.55 -14.75 -8.58
C PHE A 154 9.52 -14.98 -7.07
N LEU A 155 8.34 -14.99 -6.46
CA LEU A 155 8.21 -15.27 -5.03
C LEU A 155 8.80 -16.63 -4.65
N GLU A 156 8.64 -17.67 -5.47
CA GLU A 156 9.25 -18.99 -5.26
C GLU A 156 10.79 -18.96 -5.39
N SER A 157 11.33 -18.18 -6.33
CA SER A 157 12.77 -18.07 -6.59
C SER A 157 13.56 -17.37 -5.49
N ILE A 158 12.87 -16.60 -4.63
CA ILE A 158 13.47 -15.86 -3.54
C ILE A 158 14.00 -16.85 -2.49
N ASP A 159 15.30 -16.76 -2.19
CA ASP A 159 15.94 -17.51 -1.12
C ASP A 159 15.81 -16.74 0.21
N PRO A 160 15.05 -17.26 1.20
CA PRO A 160 14.86 -16.60 2.50
C PRO A 160 16.18 -16.32 3.24
N ALA A 161 17.23 -17.11 3.01
CA ALA A 161 18.53 -16.91 3.65
C ALA A 161 19.23 -15.61 3.18
N LYS A 162 18.79 -15.02 2.06
CA LYS A 162 19.32 -13.74 1.55
C LYS A 162 18.78 -12.52 2.29
N PHE A 163 17.79 -12.69 3.17
CA PHE A 163 17.25 -11.62 3.99
C PHE A 163 17.79 -11.77 5.41
N GLN A 164 18.91 -11.09 5.68
CA GLN A 164 19.41 -10.97 7.04
C GLN A 164 18.83 -9.70 7.68
N PRO A 165 18.26 -9.77 8.88
CA PRO A 165 17.87 -8.58 9.63
C PRO A 165 19.06 -7.63 9.80
N ASN A 166 18.88 -6.32 9.61
CA ASN A 166 19.98 -5.36 9.49
C ASN A 166 20.02 -4.26 10.58
N GLY A 167 19.49 -4.49 11.79
CA GLY A 167 19.63 -3.49 12.86
C GLY A 167 19.02 -3.84 14.22
N ILE A 168 19.22 -2.94 15.18
CA ILE A 168 18.71 -2.99 16.58
C ILE A 168 17.17 -3.07 16.67
N LYS A 169 16.51 -2.63 15.60
CA LYS A 169 15.11 -2.92 15.28
C LYS A 169 15.12 -3.84 14.06
N LEU A 170 14.79 -5.11 14.26
CA LEU A 170 14.82 -6.13 13.22
C LEU A 170 13.58 -5.97 12.34
N GLU A 171 13.64 -5.18 11.28
CA GLU A 171 12.55 -5.03 10.31
C GLU A 171 13.08 -5.36 8.91
N LEU A 172 12.36 -6.18 8.15
CA LEU A 172 12.50 -6.25 6.69
C LEU A 172 11.23 -5.65 6.10
N PHE A 173 11.35 -5.02 4.95
CA PHE A 173 10.25 -4.45 4.20
C PHE A 173 9.85 -5.33 3.01
N ILE A 174 8.59 -5.23 2.61
CA ILE A 174 8.06 -5.93 1.42
C ILE A 174 8.76 -5.50 0.11
N PHE A 175 9.46 -4.36 0.11
CA PHE A 175 10.23 -3.87 -1.03
C PHE A 175 11.71 -4.26 -1.00
N ASP A 176 12.19 -4.93 0.05
CA ASP A 176 13.59 -5.40 0.14
C ASP A 176 13.93 -6.46 -0.89
N VAL A 177 12.94 -6.97 -1.62
CA VAL A 177 13.13 -7.90 -2.73
C VAL A 177 13.48 -7.21 -4.06
N PHE A 178 13.31 -5.89 -4.18
CA PHE A 178 13.53 -5.16 -5.43
C PHE A 178 14.97 -5.26 -5.97
N PRO A 179 16.04 -5.36 -5.16
CA PRO A 179 17.39 -5.59 -5.67
C PRO A 179 17.59 -6.94 -6.39
N PHE A 180 16.69 -7.92 -6.18
CA PHE A 180 16.82 -9.28 -6.73
C PHE A 180 16.07 -9.49 -8.05
N VAL A 181 15.40 -8.47 -8.60
CA VAL A 181 14.73 -8.58 -9.91
C VAL A 181 15.63 -8.10 -11.04
N ASP A 182 15.62 -8.85 -12.15
CA ASP A 182 16.28 -8.42 -13.39
C ASP A 182 15.59 -7.20 -14.02
N SER A 183 14.28 -7.04 -13.76
CA SER A 183 13.48 -5.92 -14.24
C SER A 183 12.35 -5.56 -13.28
N LEU A 184 12.13 -4.26 -13.08
CA LEU A 184 11.07 -3.69 -12.26
C LEU A 184 10.28 -2.69 -13.12
N SER A 185 8.96 -2.81 -13.16
CA SER A 185 8.10 -1.79 -13.76
C SER A 185 7.46 -0.91 -12.69
N LEU A 186 7.38 0.39 -12.98
CA LEU A 186 6.68 1.38 -12.16
C LEU A 186 5.39 1.78 -12.89
N LEU A 187 4.28 1.86 -12.15
CA LEU A 187 3.05 2.49 -12.64
C LEU A 187 2.75 3.72 -11.79
N GLU A 188 2.93 4.90 -12.38
CA GLU A 188 2.50 6.14 -11.75
C GLU A 188 0.97 6.25 -11.82
N VAL A 189 0.35 6.52 -10.66
CA VAL A 189 -1.11 6.70 -10.55
C VAL A 189 -1.45 8.05 -9.92
N ASP A 190 -2.68 8.48 -10.16
CA ASP A 190 -3.21 9.72 -9.61
C ASP A 190 -3.51 9.55 -8.11
N ARG A 191 -2.78 10.32 -7.27
CA ARG A 191 -2.88 10.27 -5.81
C ARG A 191 -4.32 10.38 -5.33
N ILE A 192 -5.07 11.36 -5.85
CA ILE A 192 -6.44 11.62 -5.36
C ILE A 192 -7.39 10.45 -5.67
N LYS A 193 -7.01 9.54 -6.56
CA LYS A 193 -7.81 8.39 -6.97
C LYS A 193 -7.40 7.09 -6.29
N GLU A 194 -6.19 6.98 -5.76
CA GLU A 194 -5.61 5.70 -5.35
C GLU A 194 -4.82 5.72 -4.04
N PHE A 195 -4.62 6.87 -3.40
CA PHE A 195 -3.80 6.96 -2.19
C PHE A 195 -4.34 7.98 -1.18
N SER A 196 -4.87 7.45 -0.07
CA SER A 196 -5.21 8.19 1.15
C SER A 196 -5.06 7.23 2.33
N VAL A 197 -4.05 7.45 3.17
CA VAL A 197 -3.64 6.51 4.24
C VAL A 197 -4.17 6.95 5.60
N LEU A 198 -4.42 5.96 6.46
CA LEU A 198 -4.77 6.14 7.86
C LEU A 198 -3.61 5.73 8.76
N LYS A 199 -2.85 6.72 9.25
CA LYS A 199 -1.66 6.51 10.11
C LYS A 199 -1.78 7.17 11.48
N ASN A 200 -2.59 8.22 11.58
CA ASN A 200 -2.65 9.08 12.75
C ASN A 200 -4.01 8.96 13.46
N ALA A 201 -4.00 9.33 14.74
CA ALA A 201 -5.20 9.42 15.55
C ALA A 201 -6.18 10.50 15.01
N PRO A 202 -7.47 10.45 15.38
CA PRO A 202 -8.45 11.47 14.98
C PRO A 202 -8.03 12.90 15.33
N ASN A 203 -8.37 13.84 14.45
CA ASN A 203 -8.16 15.29 14.61
C ASN A 203 -6.69 15.73 14.56
N THR A 204 -5.82 14.96 13.90
CA THR A 204 -4.44 15.38 13.63
C THR A 204 -4.33 16.21 12.36
N GLY A 205 -5.33 16.12 11.47
CA GLY A 205 -5.41 16.92 10.23
C GLY A 205 -4.55 16.37 9.10
N THR A 206 -3.94 15.20 9.27
CA THR A 206 -3.13 14.53 8.23
C THR A 206 -3.19 13.03 8.47
N ASP A 207 -3.47 12.25 7.41
CA ASP A 207 -3.52 10.79 7.45
C ASP A 207 -4.36 10.22 8.63
N ASP A 208 -5.52 10.83 8.90
CA ASP A 208 -6.41 10.47 10.00
C ASP A 208 -7.77 9.96 9.49
N PRO A 209 -8.69 9.50 10.36
CA PRO A 209 -10.00 9.00 9.92
C PRO A 209 -10.83 10.05 9.18
N GLN A 210 -10.69 11.33 9.52
CA GLN A 210 -11.41 12.44 8.90
C GLN A 210 -10.90 12.70 7.48
N THR A 211 -9.58 12.75 7.27
CA THR A 211 -8.98 12.89 5.92
C THR A 211 -9.33 11.68 5.05
N SER A 212 -9.21 10.46 5.60
CA SER A 212 -9.56 9.22 4.89
C SER A 212 -11.02 9.20 4.43
N ARG A 213 -11.95 9.62 5.30
CA ARG A 213 -13.38 9.71 4.96
C ARG A 213 -13.63 10.78 3.90
N GLN A 214 -13.01 11.95 4.04
CA GLN A 214 -13.16 13.05 3.09
C GLN A 214 -12.70 12.63 1.69
N ASP A 215 -11.53 12.02 1.57
CA ASP A 215 -10.96 11.61 0.28
C ASP A 215 -11.79 10.55 -0.42
N LEU A 216 -12.30 9.56 0.34
CA LEU A 216 -13.19 8.52 -0.18
C LEU A 216 -14.48 9.11 -0.76
N LEU A 217 -15.16 9.98 -0.01
CA LEU A 217 -16.39 10.64 -0.46
C LEU A 217 -16.13 11.57 -1.64
N ALA A 218 -15.00 12.29 -1.63
CA ALA A 218 -14.60 13.16 -2.73
C ALA A 218 -14.35 12.36 -4.01
N GLN A 219 -13.74 11.17 -3.92
CA GLN A 219 -13.52 10.28 -5.06
C GLN A 219 -14.84 9.77 -5.65
N GLN A 220 -15.78 9.37 -4.81
CA GLN A 220 -17.11 8.92 -5.25
C GLN A 220 -17.91 10.05 -5.90
N LYS A 221 -17.81 11.27 -5.35
CA LYS A 221 -18.38 12.48 -5.95
C LYS A 221 -17.75 12.78 -7.33
N ARG A 222 -16.43 12.60 -7.48
CA ARG A 222 -15.75 12.72 -8.78
C ARG A 222 -16.28 11.72 -9.80
N TRP A 223 -16.53 10.47 -9.42
CA TRP A 223 -17.10 9.46 -10.32
C TRP A 223 -18.48 9.85 -10.83
N LEU A 224 -19.40 10.26 -9.94
CA LEU A 224 -20.75 10.66 -10.34
C LEU A 224 -20.74 11.90 -11.22
N LYS A 225 -19.91 12.90 -10.90
CA LYS A 225 -19.73 14.08 -11.77
C LYS A 225 -19.19 13.69 -13.15
N ALA A 226 -18.20 12.80 -13.21
CA ALA A 226 -17.67 12.30 -14.48
C ALA A 226 -18.71 11.52 -15.30
N ALA A 227 -19.69 10.88 -14.64
CA ALA A 227 -20.83 10.23 -15.28
C ALA A 227 -21.95 11.21 -15.71
N GLY A 228 -21.81 12.51 -15.43
CA GLY A 228 -22.77 13.54 -15.81
C GLY A 228 -23.85 13.84 -14.76
N CYS A 229 -23.68 13.39 -13.52
CA CYS A 229 -24.54 13.75 -12.40
C CYS A 229 -24.17 15.13 -11.84
N GLN A 230 -25.17 15.90 -11.46
CA GLN A 230 -25.02 17.21 -10.82
C GLN A 230 -25.33 17.12 -9.32
N PHE A 231 -24.89 18.13 -8.56
CA PHE A 231 -25.16 18.26 -7.14
C PHE A 231 -25.75 19.65 -6.87
N SER A 232 -26.88 19.73 -6.17
CA SER A 232 -27.52 21.01 -5.88
C SER A 232 -26.71 21.88 -4.91
N LYS A 233 -25.89 21.26 -4.05
CA LYS A 233 -24.99 21.95 -3.12
C LYS A 233 -23.60 21.28 -3.05
N PRO A 234 -22.54 22.05 -2.78
CA PRO A 234 -21.17 21.53 -2.75
C PRO A 234 -20.88 20.60 -1.57
N ASP A 235 -21.60 20.75 -0.45
CA ASP A 235 -21.45 20.01 0.81
C ASP A 235 -22.20 18.67 0.86
N LEU A 236 -23.02 18.37 -0.15
CA LEU A 236 -23.71 17.07 -0.22
C LEU A 236 -22.72 15.91 -0.29
N GLU A 237 -22.92 14.93 0.58
CA GLU A 237 -22.12 13.73 0.67
C GLU A 237 -22.78 12.60 -0.12
N VAL A 238 -21.95 11.79 -0.77
CA VAL A 238 -22.41 10.60 -1.47
C VAL A 238 -21.53 9.43 -1.08
N LYS A 239 -22.17 8.35 -0.63
CA LYS A 239 -21.51 7.09 -0.35
C LYS A 239 -21.98 6.03 -1.33
N LEU A 240 -21.06 5.43 -2.06
CA LEU A 240 -21.28 4.26 -2.92
C LEU A 240 -20.58 3.06 -2.31
N ILE A 241 -21.23 1.90 -2.21
CA ILE A 241 -20.50 0.66 -1.89
C ILE A 241 -19.80 0.10 -3.13
N ALA A 242 -18.73 -0.67 -2.94
CA ALA A 242 -17.92 -1.22 -4.03
C ALA A 242 -18.72 -2.14 -4.98
N LEU A 243 -19.80 -2.77 -4.52
CA LEU A 243 -20.70 -3.59 -5.36
C LEU A 243 -21.51 -2.75 -6.38
N VAL A 244 -21.71 -1.46 -6.12
CA VAL A 244 -22.35 -0.54 -7.07
C VAL A 244 -21.36 -0.19 -8.17
N THR A 245 -20.16 0.23 -7.78
CA THR A 245 -19.08 0.56 -8.71
C THR A 245 -17.71 0.34 -8.06
N TYR A 246 -16.81 -0.26 -8.83
CA TYR A 246 -15.42 -0.52 -8.39
C TYR A 246 -14.51 0.71 -8.57
N ALA A 247 -14.57 1.36 -9.73
CA ALA A 247 -13.68 2.47 -10.08
C ALA A 247 -14.41 3.56 -10.89
N GLY A 248 -15.71 3.77 -10.62
CA GLY A 248 -16.54 4.78 -11.29
C GLY A 248 -17.09 4.36 -12.66
N LYS A 249 -17.09 3.05 -12.97
CA LYS A 249 -17.73 2.47 -14.16
C LYS A 249 -19.17 2.03 -13.83
N GLY A 250 -20.04 1.95 -14.83
CA GLY A 250 -21.42 1.48 -14.61
C GLY A 250 -22.32 2.52 -13.96
N LEU A 251 -21.98 3.81 -14.10
CA LEU A 251 -22.72 4.94 -13.51
C LEU A 251 -23.50 5.73 -14.57
N GLU A 252 -23.66 5.21 -15.78
CA GLU A 252 -24.25 5.92 -16.91
C GLU A 252 -25.72 6.31 -16.65
N CYS A 253 -26.42 5.57 -15.77
CA CYS A 253 -27.79 5.85 -15.37
C CYS A 253 -27.96 7.17 -14.61
N VAL A 254 -26.89 7.77 -14.07
CA VAL A 254 -26.97 9.06 -13.36
C VAL A 254 -26.77 10.28 -14.26
N LYS A 255 -26.58 10.08 -15.58
CA LYS A 255 -26.36 11.17 -16.52
C LYS A 255 -27.55 12.13 -16.56
N GLY A 256 -27.30 13.41 -16.30
CA GLY A 256 -28.33 14.45 -16.28
C GLY A 256 -29.18 14.50 -15.01
N LYS A 257 -28.96 13.59 -14.05
CA LYS A 257 -29.63 13.60 -12.75
C LYS A 257 -28.98 14.61 -11.79
N THR A 258 -29.73 15.07 -10.81
CA THR A 258 -29.26 16.02 -9.78
C THR A 258 -29.50 15.48 -8.39
N ILE A 259 -28.41 15.26 -7.65
CA ILE A 259 -28.47 14.89 -6.24
C ILE A 259 -28.75 16.15 -5.41
N SER A 260 -29.88 16.14 -4.69
CA SER A 260 -30.36 17.28 -3.89
C SER A 260 -30.14 17.13 -2.38
N GLN A 261 -29.83 15.92 -1.92
CA GLN A 261 -29.57 15.56 -0.52
C GLN A 261 -28.43 14.55 -0.43
N SER A 262 -27.81 14.42 0.74
CA SER A 262 -26.77 13.40 0.94
C SER A 262 -27.35 12.00 0.83
N VAL A 263 -26.66 11.10 0.12
CA VAL A 263 -27.18 9.77 -0.22
C VAL A 263 -26.17 8.66 0.10
N TYR A 264 -26.69 7.49 0.49
CA TYR A 264 -25.91 6.27 0.65
C TYR A 264 -26.52 5.17 -0.21
N ILE A 265 -25.81 4.78 -1.27
CA ILE A 265 -26.27 3.85 -2.30
C ILE A 265 -25.56 2.52 -2.11
N LYS A 266 -26.36 1.48 -1.84
CA LYS A 266 -25.92 0.12 -1.51
C LYS A 266 -26.18 -0.88 -2.63
N SER A 267 -26.96 -0.53 -3.65
CA SER A 267 -27.25 -1.43 -4.77
C SER A 267 -27.33 -0.65 -6.08
N LYS A 268 -27.28 -1.38 -7.21
CA LYS A 268 -27.49 -0.78 -8.53
C LYS A 268 -28.93 -0.28 -8.69
N ASP A 269 -29.90 -1.00 -8.13
CA ASP A 269 -31.31 -0.59 -8.14
C ASP A 269 -31.50 0.76 -7.42
N GLU A 270 -30.86 0.96 -6.27
CA GLU A 270 -30.86 2.26 -5.57
C GLU A 270 -30.20 3.38 -6.41
N LEU A 271 -29.17 3.06 -7.20
CA LEU A 271 -28.52 4.00 -8.11
C LEU A 271 -29.45 4.40 -9.28
N GLU A 272 -30.24 3.46 -9.79
CA GLU A 272 -31.15 3.71 -10.91
C GLU A 272 -32.34 4.61 -10.53
N ILE A 273 -32.72 4.63 -9.25
CA ILE A 273 -33.86 5.40 -8.71
C ILE A 273 -33.44 6.82 -8.24
N LEU A 274 -32.13 7.14 -8.21
CA LEU A 274 -31.62 8.50 -7.98
C LEU A 274 -32.30 9.55 -8.86
#